data_AF-A0A2L2YBZ8-F1
#
_entry.id   AF-A0A2L2YBZ8-F1
#
_cell.length_a   1.000
_cell.length_b   1.000
_cell.length_c   1.000
_cell.angle_alpha   90.00
_cell.angle_beta   90.00
_cell.angle_gamma   90.00
#
_symmetry.space_group_name_H-M   'P 1'
#
loop_
_entity.id
_entity.type
_entity.pdbx_description
1 polymer ?
#
loop_
_entity_poly.entity_id
_entity_poly.type
_entity_poly.pdbx_seq_one_letter_code
_entity_poly.pdbx_strand_id
1 'polypeptide(L)'
;LAIDYLHSWNSSRETWTFKKNLQTWLLKNIFSTEDIEEKDFEILLNYVIDLKGQARSRLSDECENVIKSFEEKTEEDMSDEDLVKFERARNMLQILV
;
A
#
# COMPACT_ATOMS: atom_id res chain seq x y z
N LEU A 1 -12.10 8.29 -7.15
CA LEU A 1 -12.99 7.31 -6.47
C LEU A 1 -12.30 6.58 -5.32
N ALA A 2 -11.25 5.78 -5.58
CA ALA A 2 -10.57 5.05 -4.50
C ALA A 2 -9.76 5.99 -3.58
N ILE A 3 -9.09 6.99 -4.16
CA ILE A 3 -8.41 8.05 -3.40
C ILE A 3 -9.41 8.87 -2.56
N ASP A 4 -10.54 9.29 -3.14
CA ASP A 4 -11.59 9.99 -2.37
C ASP A 4 -12.14 9.15 -1.21
N TYR A 5 -12.24 7.83 -1.41
CA TYR A 5 -12.63 6.88 -0.36
C TYR A 5 -11.59 6.80 0.76
N LEU A 6 -10.30 6.85 0.41
CA LEU A 6 -9.20 6.89 1.37
C LEU A 6 -9.17 8.23 2.13
N HIS A 7 -9.39 9.34 1.43
CA HIS A 7 -9.49 10.66 2.06
C HIS A 7 -10.70 10.74 2.99
N SER A 8 -11.86 10.23 2.57
CA SER A 8 -13.07 10.18 3.41
C SER A 8 -12.85 9.34 4.66
N TRP A 9 -12.07 8.25 4.56
CA TRP A 9 -11.68 7.44 5.72
C TRP A 9 -10.84 8.26 6.71
N ASN A 10 -9.94 9.12 6.20
CA ASN A 10 -9.04 9.94 7.02
C ASN A 10 -9.73 11.16 7.64
N SER A 11 -10.56 11.88 6.86
CA SER A 11 -11.15 13.16 7.26
C SER A 11 -12.57 13.05 7.81
N SER A 12 -13.30 11.98 7.48
CA SER A 12 -14.76 11.89 7.67
C SER A 12 -15.18 10.49 8.11
N ARG A 13 -14.46 9.94 9.10
CA ARG A 13 -14.59 8.55 9.56
C ARG A 13 -16.01 8.19 10.02
N GLU A 14 -16.77 9.13 10.56
CA GLU A 14 -18.16 8.92 11.03
C GLU A 14 -19.14 8.59 9.89
N THR A 15 -18.98 9.24 8.74
CA THR A 15 -19.83 9.06 7.56
C THR A 15 -19.27 8.02 6.59
N TRP A 16 -18.05 7.56 6.85
CA TRP A 16 -17.36 6.63 5.98
C TRP A 16 -17.99 5.24 6.07
N THR A 17 -18.17 4.63 4.91
CA THR A 17 -18.70 3.27 4.80
C THR A 17 -17.69 2.39 4.07
N PHE A 18 -17.50 1.18 4.58
CA PHE A 18 -16.58 0.23 3.98
C PHE A 18 -17.01 -0.13 2.54
N LYS A 19 -16.07 0.01 1.59
CA LYS A 19 -16.29 -0.34 0.18
C LYS A 19 -15.20 -1.28 -0.28
N LYS A 20 -15.48 -2.59 -0.23
CA LYS A 20 -14.53 -3.67 -0.55
C LYS A 20 -13.83 -3.47 -1.90
N ASN A 21 -14.55 -3.04 -2.93
CA ASN A 21 -13.98 -2.84 -4.27
C ASN A 21 -12.92 -1.72 -4.25
N LEU A 22 -13.16 -0.64 -3.50
CA LEU A 22 -12.22 0.47 -3.39
C LEU A 22 -11.03 0.11 -2.52
N GLN A 23 -11.24 -0.60 -1.39
CA GLN A 23 -10.13 -1.17 -0.62
C GLN A 23 -9.27 -2.09 -1.51
N THR A 24 -9.90 -2.99 -2.26
CA THR A 24 -9.17 -3.93 -3.12
C THR A 24 -8.37 -3.18 -4.19
N TRP A 25 -8.91 -2.10 -4.75
CA TRP A 25 -8.18 -1.25 -5.69
C TRP A 25 -6.98 -0.57 -5.02
N LEU A 26 -7.14 -0.02 -3.81
CA LEU A 26 -6.04 0.62 -3.08
C LEU A 26 -4.89 -0.36 -2.81
N LEU A 27 -5.21 -1.56 -2.33
CA LEU A 27 -4.19 -2.56 -2.03
C LEU A 27 -3.45 -3.04 -3.29
N LYS A 28 -4.16 -3.20 -4.41
CA LYS A 28 -3.56 -3.62 -5.68
C LYS A 28 -2.60 -2.60 -6.28
N ASN A 29 -2.83 -1.31 -6.06
CA ASN A 29 -2.05 -0.22 -6.65
C ASN A 29 -1.11 0.44 -5.61
N ILE A 30 -0.91 -0.19 -4.46
CA ILE A 30 -0.20 0.39 -3.32
C ILE A 30 1.25 0.77 -3.64
N PHE A 31 1.88 0.04 -4.56
CA PHE A 31 3.26 0.27 -4.98
C PHE A 31 3.39 1.21 -6.20
N SER A 32 2.29 1.65 -6.80
CA SER A 32 2.28 2.52 -7.98
C SER A 32 2.28 3.99 -7.57
N THR A 33 3.30 4.74 -7.96
CA THR A 33 3.37 6.21 -7.78
C THR A 33 2.47 6.95 -8.76
N GLU A 34 2.13 6.34 -9.89
CA GLU A 34 1.21 6.90 -10.87
C GLU A 34 -0.24 6.87 -10.37
N ASP A 35 -0.63 5.77 -9.71
CA ASP A 35 -1.99 5.59 -9.18
C ASP A 35 -2.17 6.20 -7.79
N ILE A 36 -1.11 6.18 -6.97
CA ILE A 36 -1.12 6.65 -5.59
C ILE A 36 0.07 7.57 -5.38
N GLU A 37 -0.21 8.87 -5.37
CA GLU A 37 0.76 9.90 -5.06
C GLU A 37 1.29 9.76 -3.62
N GLU A 38 2.43 10.36 -3.32
CA GLU A 38 3.09 10.22 -2.02
C GLU A 38 2.22 10.68 -0.85
N LYS A 39 1.51 11.81 -1.00
CA LYS A 39 0.56 12.31 0.01
C LYS A 39 -0.57 11.31 0.33
N ASP A 40 -0.98 10.53 -0.67
CA ASP A 40 -2.06 9.55 -0.53
C ASP A 40 -1.52 8.25 0.06
N PHE A 41 -0.26 7.92 -0.27
CA PHE A 41 0.46 6.79 0.31
C PHE A 41 0.62 6.93 1.83
N GLU A 42 0.94 8.13 2.33
CA GLU A 42 0.99 8.40 3.78
C GLU A 42 -0.36 8.13 4.49
N ILE A 43 -1.47 8.48 3.85
CA ILE A 43 -2.81 8.18 4.37
C ILE A 43 -3.07 6.67 4.29
N LEU A 44 -2.63 6.02 3.21
CA LEU A 44 -2.80 4.58 3.00
C LEU A 44 -2.01 3.76 4.03
N LEU A 45 -0.81 4.19 4.45
CA LEU A 45 -0.07 3.57 5.56
C LEU A 45 -0.93 3.51 6.83
N ASN A 46 -1.58 4.63 7.18
CA ASN A 46 -2.48 4.69 8.33
C ASN A 46 -3.71 3.79 8.15
N TYR A 47 -4.26 3.74 6.93
CA TYR A 47 -5.37 2.84 6.60
C TYR A 47 -5.01 1.36 6.79
N VAL A 48 -3.77 1.00 6.46
CA VAL A 48 -3.25 -0.37 6.56
C VAL A 48 -3.12 -0.84 8.01
N ILE A 49 -2.87 0.05 8.97
CA ILE A 49 -2.86 -0.26 10.41
C ILE A 49 -4.18 -0.91 10.84
N ASP A 50 -5.30 -0.37 10.35
CA ASP A 50 -6.64 -0.83 10.70
C ASP A 50 -7.09 -2.11 9.95
N LEU A 51 -6.28 -2.63 9.01
CA LEU A 51 -6.61 -3.85 8.28
C LEU A 51 -6.58 -5.07 9.19
N LYS A 52 -7.58 -5.94 9.01
CA LYS A 52 -7.73 -7.17 9.79
C LYS A 52 -7.99 -8.37 8.88
N GLY A 53 -7.60 -9.55 9.37
CA GLY A 53 -7.84 -10.83 8.72
C GLY A 53 -7.17 -10.94 7.36
N GLN A 54 -7.90 -11.50 6.39
CA GLN A 54 -7.34 -11.94 5.12
C GLN A 54 -6.75 -10.80 4.27
N ALA A 55 -7.29 -9.59 4.34
CA ALA A 55 -6.73 -8.45 3.61
C ALA A 55 -5.34 -8.05 4.13
N ARG A 56 -5.15 -8.11 5.46
CA ARG A 56 -3.86 -7.85 6.10
C ARG A 56 -2.84 -8.91 5.70
N SER A 57 -3.19 -10.19 5.85
CA SER A 57 -2.28 -11.31 5.51
C SER A 57 -1.85 -11.27 4.04
N ARG A 58 -2.78 -11.03 3.11
CA ARG A 58 -2.43 -10.92 1.68
C ARG A 58 -1.49 -9.77 1.40
N LEU A 59 -1.73 -8.59 2.01
CA LEU A 59 -0.83 -7.46 1.82
C LEU A 59 0.56 -7.75 2.39
N SER A 60 0.65 -8.42 3.55
CA SER A 60 1.93 -8.87 4.10
C SER A 60 2.67 -9.79 3.13
N ASP A 61 2.00 -10.81 2.60
CA ASP A 61 2.58 -11.74 1.63
C ASP A 61 3.04 -11.01 0.36
N GLU A 62 2.25 -10.06 -0.15
CA GLU A 62 2.60 -9.24 -1.31
C GLU A 62 3.84 -8.37 -1.02
N CYS A 63 3.90 -7.69 0.13
CA CYS A 63 5.06 -6.89 0.52
C CYS A 63 6.33 -7.74 0.65
N GLU A 64 6.23 -8.93 1.24
CA GLU A 64 7.36 -9.86 1.33
C GLU A 64 7.82 -10.33 -0.05
N ASN A 65 6.90 -10.65 -0.95
CA ASN A 65 7.24 -11.08 -2.31
C ASN A 65 7.92 -9.96 -3.09
N VAL A 66 7.46 -8.72 -2.93
CA VAL A 66 8.11 -7.55 -3.53
C VAL A 66 9.54 -7.42 -3.01
N ILE A 67 9.74 -7.41 -1.69
CA ILE A 67 11.09 -7.32 -1.08
C ILE A 67 12.00 -8.44 -1.58
N LYS A 68 11.54 -9.70 -1.54
CA LYS A 68 12.30 -10.86 -2.03
C LYS A 68 12.67 -10.75 -3.51
N SER A 69 11.77 -10.20 -4.35
CA SER A 69 12.06 -10.00 -5.78
C SER A 69 13.18 -8.99 -6.04
N PHE A 70 13.55 -8.19 -5.02
CA PHE A 70 14.64 -7.23 -5.07
C PHE A 70 15.92 -7.72 -4.36
N GLU A 71 15.85 -8.77 -3.52
CA GLU A 71 17.03 -9.33 -2.82
C GLU A 71 18.10 -9.87 -3.79
N GLU A 72 17.68 -10.32 -4.98
CA GLU A 72 18.57 -10.85 -6.02
C GLU A 72 19.03 -9.79 -7.03
N LYS A 73 18.46 -8.58 -6.99
CA LYS A 73 18.86 -7.46 -7.86
C LYS A 73 19.94 -6.64 -7.20
N THR A 74 20.92 -6.18 -7.99
CA THR A 74 21.84 -5.13 -7.52
C THR A 74 21.19 -3.76 -7.69
N GLU A 75 21.63 -2.75 -6.92
CA GLU A 75 21.11 -1.38 -7.06
C GLU A 75 21.26 -0.84 -8.50
N GLU A 76 22.27 -1.29 -9.24
CA GLU A 76 22.52 -0.92 -10.64
C GLU A 76 21.48 -1.53 -11.61
N ASP A 77 20.82 -2.63 -11.22
CA ASP A 77 19.78 -3.31 -12.00
C ASP A 77 18.37 -2.80 -11.68
N MET A 78 18.22 -1.95 -10.64
CA MET A 78 16.93 -1.44 -10.20
C MET A 78 16.59 -0.13 -10.92
N SER A 79 15.41 -0.11 -11.55
CA SER A 79 14.83 1.14 -12.03
C SER A 79 14.40 2.05 -10.87
N ASP A 80 14.21 3.34 -11.11
CA ASP A 80 13.64 4.25 -10.11
C ASP A 80 12.27 3.75 -9.59
N GLU A 81 11.47 3.15 -10.48
CA GLU A 81 10.18 2.54 -10.13
C GLU A 81 10.36 1.34 -9.20
N ASP A 82 11.38 0.50 -9.44
CA ASP A 82 11.72 -0.63 -8.59
C ASP A 82 12.12 -0.18 -7.18
N LEU A 83 12.95 0.86 -7.08
CA LEU A 83 13.38 1.44 -5.81
C LEU A 83 12.17 1.94 -5.00
N VAL A 84 11.23 2.63 -5.64
CA VAL A 84 10.02 3.10 -4.96
C VAL A 84 9.12 1.94 -4.55
N LYS A 85 8.93 0.93 -5.41
CA LYS A 85 8.15 -0.27 -5.05
C LYS A 85 8.75 -0.97 -3.83
N PHE A 86 10.07 -1.11 -3.79
CA PHE A 86 10.78 -1.68 -2.65
C PHE A 86 10.58 -0.86 -1.38
N GLU A 87 10.76 0.46 -1.45
CA GLU A 87 10.57 1.36 -0.31
C GLU A 87 9.14 1.29 0.24
N ARG A 88 8.13 1.34 -0.64
CA ARG A 88 6.73 1.25 -0.25
C ARG A 88 6.41 -0.10 0.40
N ALA A 89 6.92 -1.21 -0.15
CA ALA A 89 6.76 -2.54 0.44
C ALA A 89 7.41 -2.66 1.82
N ARG A 90 8.60 -2.07 2.00
CA ARG A 90 9.28 -2.02 3.29
C ARG A 90 8.50 -1.24 4.34
N ASN A 91 8.01 -0.05 3.99
CA ASN A 91 7.22 0.79 4.89
C ASN A 91 5.92 0.10 5.32
N MET A 92 5.23 -0.56 4.37
CA MET A 92 4.01 -1.32 4.66
C MET A 92 4.30 -2.53 5.55
N LEU A 93 5.34 -3.31 5.24
CA LEU A 93 5.67 -4.50 6.02
C LEU A 93 6.02 -4.15 7.48
N GLN A 94 6.72 -3.04 7.71
CA GLN A 94 7.05 -2.58 9.06
C GLN A 94 5.81 -2.29 9.93
N ILE A 95 4.68 -1.91 9.31
CA ILE A 95 3.41 -1.65 9.99
C ILE A 95 2.57 -2.92 10.15
N LEU A 96 2.80 -3.90 9.27
CA LEU A 96 2.03 -5.13 9.20
C LEU A 96 2.51 -6.20 10.20
N VAL A 97 3.77 -6.14 10.62
CA VAL A 97 4.41 -7.02 11.62
C VAL A 97 3.95 -6.72 13.05
#